data_AF-A0A661S1J6-F1
#
_entry.id   AF-A0A661S1J6-F1
#
_cell.length_a   1.000
_cell.length_b   1.000
_cell.length_c   1.000
_cell.angle_alpha   90.00
_cell.angle_beta   90.00
_cell.angle_gamma   90.00
#
_symmetry.space_group_name_H-M   'P 1'
#
loop_
_entity.id
_entity.type
_entity.pdbx_description
1 polymer ?
#
loop_
_entity_poly.entity_id
_entity_poly.type
_entity_poly.pdbx_seq_one_letter_code
_entity_poly.pdbx_strand_id
1 'polypeptide(L)'
;MAAGESTLIAGIKRESSDILMVIAFIGILMAMILPLHPIVLDFFLALNISFAIVVLITTMYTTAPLEFAIFPSLLLVLTLFRLSLNVASTRLILLHGNEGPFAAGSIIKSFGSFVVGGNYVVGLVVFIILVLINFLVITKGAG
;
A
#
# COMPACT_ATOMS: atom_id res chain seq x y z
N MET A 1 2.30 47.43 12.52
CA MET A 1 1.39 47.20 11.37
C MET A 1 2.05 46.19 10.43
N ALA A 2 1.96 44.87 10.72
CA ALA A 2 2.51 43.77 9.89
C ALA A 2 2.06 42.36 10.36
N ALA A 3 0.82 42.19 10.85
CA ALA A 3 0.34 40.93 11.45
C ALA A 3 -0.85 40.28 10.71
N GLY A 4 -1.22 40.79 9.52
CA GLY A 4 -2.43 40.37 8.79
C GLY A 4 -2.23 39.39 7.64
N GLU A 5 -1.02 39.25 7.09
CA GLU A 5 -0.80 38.38 5.91
C GLU A 5 -0.47 36.92 6.27
N SER A 6 0.14 36.66 7.43
CA SER A 6 0.53 35.30 7.84
C SER A 6 -0.65 34.42 8.24
N THR A 7 -1.78 34.99 8.65
CA THR A 7 -2.99 34.26 9.08
C THR A 7 -3.86 33.86 7.89
N LEU A 8 -3.88 34.66 6.82
CA LEU A 8 -4.63 34.36 5.59
C LEU A 8 -3.97 33.23 4.78
N ILE A 9 -2.64 33.23 4.67
CA ILE A 9 -1.90 32.13 4.02
C ILE A 9 -2.00 30.84 4.83
N ALA A 10 -2.03 30.91 6.17
CA ALA A 10 -2.22 29.74 7.03
C ALA A 10 -3.64 29.14 6.93
N GLY A 11 -4.67 29.97 6.73
CA GLY A 11 -6.06 29.53 6.52
C GLY A 11 -6.24 28.78 5.20
N ILE A 12 -5.73 29.32 4.10
CA ILE A 12 -5.76 28.67 2.77
C ILE A 12 -4.91 27.40 2.75
N LYS A 13 -3.75 27.39 3.41
CA LYS A 13 -2.85 26.22 3.49
C LYS A 13 -3.44 25.06 4.30
N ARG A 14 -4.33 25.35 5.27
CA ARG A 14 -5.01 24.33 6.08
C ARG A 14 -6.21 23.71 5.36
N GLU A 15 -7.02 24.53 4.68
CA GLU A 15 -8.14 24.05 3.84
C GLU A 15 -7.65 23.25 2.62
N SER A 16 -6.54 23.68 2.01
CA SER A 16 -5.90 22.96 0.90
C SER A 16 -5.31 21.61 1.33
N SER A 17 -4.86 21.48 2.59
CA SER A 17 -4.27 20.22 3.10
C SER A 17 -5.32 19.13 3.28
N ASP A 18 -6.51 19.49 3.77
CA ASP A 18 -7.62 18.55 3.91
C ASP A 18 -8.14 18.12 2.53
N ILE A 19 -8.24 19.07 1.58
CA ILE A 19 -8.62 18.78 0.18
C ILE A 19 -7.58 17.86 -0.49
N LEU A 20 -6.28 18.11 -0.30
CA LEU A 20 -5.22 17.28 -0.86
C LEU A 20 -5.29 15.85 -0.30
N MET A 21 -5.56 15.70 1.00
CA MET A 21 -5.71 14.40 1.64
C MET A 21 -6.94 13.66 1.07
N VAL A 22 -8.08 14.34 0.94
CA VAL A 22 -9.30 13.75 0.35
C VAL A 22 -9.07 13.34 -1.11
N ILE A 23 -8.42 14.18 -1.92
CA ILE A 23 -8.08 13.86 -3.30
C ILE A 23 -7.13 12.66 -3.37
N ALA A 24 -6.15 12.57 -2.47
CA ALA A 24 -5.25 11.42 -2.41
C ALA A 24 -6.01 10.13 -2.07
N PHE A 25 -6.93 10.17 -1.10
CA PHE A 25 -7.80 9.03 -0.76
C PHE A 25 -8.69 8.61 -1.93
N ILE A 26 -9.36 9.57 -2.57
CA ILE A 26 -10.20 9.31 -3.74
C ILE A 26 -9.33 8.75 -4.88
N GLY A 27 -8.13 9.28 -5.11
CA GLY A 27 -7.19 8.80 -6.11
C GLY A 27 -6.75 7.35 -5.85
N ILE A 28 -6.46 7.00 -4.59
CA ILE A 28 -6.18 5.62 -4.18
C ILE A 28 -7.38 4.72 -4.48
N LEU A 29 -8.61 5.13 -4.15
CA LEU A 29 -9.79 4.33 -4.47
C LEU A 29 -10.07 4.28 -5.97
N MET A 30 -9.78 5.34 -6.73
CA MET A 30 -9.98 5.39 -8.18
C MET A 30 -9.02 4.45 -8.92
N ALA A 31 -7.81 4.27 -8.40
CA ALA A 31 -6.85 3.28 -8.89
C ALA A 31 -7.36 1.82 -8.82
N MET A 32 -8.39 1.55 -7.99
CA MET A 32 -9.08 0.26 -7.97
C MET A 32 -9.96 0.04 -9.23
N ILE A 33 -10.54 1.12 -9.75
CA ILE A 33 -11.51 1.10 -10.86
C ILE A 33 -10.80 1.26 -12.21
N LEU A 34 -9.78 2.12 -12.26
CA LEU A 34 -9.03 2.40 -13.47
C LEU A 34 -7.96 1.34 -13.75
N PRO A 35 -7.83 0.84 -15.00
CA PRO A 35 -6.66 0.06 -15.41
C PRO A 35 -5.39 0.88 -15.23
N LEU A 36 -4.56 0.51 -14.27
CA LEU A 36 -3.23 1.09 -14.13
C LEU A 36 -2.26 0.45 -15.12
N HIS A 37 -1.40 1.26 -15.71
CA HIS A 37 -0.29 0.77 -16.53
C HIS A 37 0.73 0.03 -15.65
N PRO A 38 1.35 -1.07 -16.12
CA PRO A 38 2.24 -1.90 -15.30
C PRO A 38 3.39 -1.13 -14.63
N ILE A 39 3.96 -0.14 -15.32
CA ILE A 39 5.06 0.70 -14.80
C ILE A 39 4.60 1.53 -13.58
N VAL A 40 3.39 2.07 -13.64
CA VAL A 40 2.81 2.86 -12.55
C VAL A 40 2.52 1.97 -11.34
N LEU A 41 1.98 0.76 -11.60
CA LEU A 41 1.74 -0.23 -10.56
C LEU A 41 3.03 -0.66 -9.86
N ASP A 42 4.10 -0.93 -10.61
CA ASP A 42 5.42 -1.29 -10.04
C ASP A 42 5.94 -0.18 -9.11
N PHE A 43 5.82 1.09 -9.50
CA PHE A 43 6.23 2.22 -8.66
C PHE A 43 5.43 2.29 -7.35
N PHE A 44 4.10 2.15 -7.42
CA PHE A 44 3.27 2.16 -6.22
C PHE A 44 3.49 0.93 -5.33
N LEU A 45 3.76 -0.24 -5.91
CA LEU A 45 4.14 -1.45 -5.15
C LEU A 45 5.49 -1.26 -4.43
N ALA A 46 6.48 -0.67 -5.09
CA ALA A 46 7.75 -0.33 -4.46
C ALA A 46 7.55 0.62 -3.28
N LEU A 47 6.76 1.70 -3.47
CA LEU A 47 6.41 2.62 -2.38
C LEU A 47 5.67 1.92 -1.24
N ASN A 48 4.76 1.00 -1.53
CA ASN A 48 4.03 0.26 -0.52
C ASN A 48 4.96 -0.54 0.40
N ILE A 49 5.91 -1.27 -0.19
CA ILE A 49 6.92 -2.03 0.54
C ILE A 49 7.83 -1.10 1.34
N SER A 50 8.27 0.02 0.74
CA SER A 50 9.08 1.03 1.44
C SER A 50 8.36 1.60 2.66
N PHE A 51 7.10 2.01 2.53
CA PHE A 51 6.32 2.51 3.67
C PHE A 51 6.10 1.44 4.74
N ALA A 52 5.84 0.19 4.34
CA ALA A 52 5.69 -0.91 5.29
C ALA A 52 6.96 -1.10 6.14
N ILE A 53 8.15 -1.02 5.54
CA ILE A 53 9.43 -1.11 6.24
C ILE A 53 9.66 0.11 7.15
N VAL A 54 9.38 1.33 6.66
CA VAL A 54 9.50 2.56 7.46
C VAL A 54 8.61 2.50 8.71
N VAL A 55 7.38 2.00 8.55
CA VAL A 55 6.43 1.83 9.65
C VAL A 55 6.92 0.75 10.60
N LEU A 56 7.39 -0.39 10.10
CA LEU A 56 7.97 -1.46 10.94
C LEU A 56 9.11 -0.91 11.81
N ILE A 57 10.08 -0.24 11.20
CA ILE A 57 11.20 0.36 11.93
C ILE A 57 10.69 1.40 12.93
N THR A 58 9.80 2.30 12.51
CA THR A 58 9.19 3.31 13.41
C THR A 58 8.52 2.66 14.61
N THR A 59 7.70 1.61 14.40
CA THR A 59 7.03 0.88 15.50
C THR A 59 8.02 0.24 16.48
N MET A 60 9.17 -0.23 16.00
CA MET A 60 10.19 -0.84 16.86
C MET A 60 10.91 0.17 17.75
N TYR A 61 10.99 1.45 17.33
CA TYR A 61 11.69 2.52 18.07
C TYR A 61 10.77 3.49 18.80
N THR A 62 9.46 3.47 18.53
CA THR A 62 8.47 4.33 19.20
C THR A 62 8.31 3.94 20.67
N THR A 63 8.58 4.86 21.58
CA THR A 63 8.44 4.67 23.05
C THR A 63 7.48 5.66 23.72
N ALA A 64 7.02 6.69 23.00
CA ALA A 64 6.18 7.76 23.54
C ALA A 64 4.67 7.51 23.28
N PRO A 65 3.79 7.62 24.31
CA PRO A 65 2.34 7.42 24.17
C PRO A 65 1.64 8.38 23.18
N LEU A 66 2.22 9.55 22.91
CA LEU A 66 1.64 10.54 21.98
C LEU A 66 1.77 10.11 20.51
N GLU A 67 2.82 9.36 20.16
CA GLU A 67 3.04 8.83 18.81
C GLU A 67 2.02 7.73 18.47
N PHE A 68 1.55 7.00 19.49
CA PHE A 68 0.48 6.01 19.35
C PHE A 68 -0.87 6.61 18.92
N ALA A 69 -1.15 7.89 19.13
CA ALA A 69 -2.42 8.49 18.73
C ALA A 69 -2.52 8.75 17.21
N ILE A 70 -1.38 8.97 16.53
CA ILE A 70 -1.30 9.14 15.07
C ILE A 70 -1.16 7.80 14.34
N PHE A 71 -0.71 6.75 15.05
CA PHE A 71 -0.51 5.42 14.49
C PHE A 71 -1.77 4.82 13.83
N PRO A 72 -2.97 4.81 14.47
CA PRO A 72 -4.17 4.24 13.88
C PRO A 72 -4.58 4.89 12.56
N SER A 73 -4.49 6.22 12.46
CA SER A 73 -4.85 6.94 11.23
C SER A 73 -3.84 6.70 10.11
N LEU A 74 -2.53 6.65 10.41
CA LEU A 74 -1.52 6.25 9.44
C LEU A 74 -1.72 4.81 8.95
N LEU A 75 -1.98 3.87 9.86
CA LEU A 75 -2.27 2.48 9.50
C LEU A 75 -3.53 2.37 8.64
N LEU A 76 -4.57 3.16 8.89
CA LEU A 76 -5.78 3.19 8.06
C LEU A 76 -5.45 3.61 6.62
N VAL A 77 -4.73 4.73 6.44
CA VAL A 77 -4.31 5.23 5.12
C VAL A 77 -3.48 4.16 4.38
N LEU A 78 -2.47 3.61 5.04
CA LEU A 78 -1.60 2.57 4.47
C LEU A 78 -2.35 1.29 4.15
N THR A 79 -3.38 0.96 4.92
CA THR A 79 -4.23 -0.21 4.66
C THR A 79 -5.11 0.01 3.45
N LEU A 80 -5.73 1.19 3.29
CA LEU A 80 -6.49 1.53 2.08
C LEU A 80 -5.61 1.57 0.83
N PHE A 81 -4.41 2.13 0.96
CA PHE A 81 -3.41 2.09 -0.11
C PHE A 81 -3.05 0.64 -0.49
N ARG A 82 -2.81 -0.23 0.51
CA ARG A 82 -2.59 -1.67 0.29
C ARG A 82 -3.78 -2.32 -0.40
N LEU A 83 -5.00 -2.08 0.05
CA LEU A 83 -6.21 -2.68 -0.54
C LEU A 83 -6.38 -2.28 -2.01
N SER A 84 -6.22 -1.00 -2.33
CA SER A 84 -6.29 -0.51 -3.71
C SER A 84 -5.27 -1.19 -4.61
N LEU A 85 -3.99 -1.23 -4.19
CA LEU A 85 -2.94 -1.86 -4.99
C LEU A 85 -3.14 -3.36 -5.18
N ASN A 86 -3.67 -4.07 -4.19
CA ASN A 86 -3.97 -5.50 -4.32
C ASN A 86 -5.09 -5.76 -5.33
N VAL A 87 -6.12 -4.91 -5.37
CA VAL A 87 -7.18 -5.04 -6.37
C VAL A 87 -6.68 -4.68 -7.77
N ALA A 88 -5.94 -3.56 -7.88
CA ALA A 88 -5.36 -3.12 -9.15
C ALA A 88 -4.39 -4.16 -9.72
N SER A 89 -3.51 -4.73 -8.89
CA SER A 89 -2.57 -5.78 -9.29
C SER A 89 -3.28 -7.05 -9.71
N THR A 90 -4.26 -7.53 -8.93
CA THR A 90 -5.02 -8.73 -9.28
C THR A 90 -5.76 -8.56 -10.60
N ARG A 91 -6.41 -7.41 -10.81
CA ARG A 91 -7.07 -7.11 -12.08
C ARG A 91 -6.09 -7.09 -13.25
N LEU A 92 -4.91 -6.47 -13.09
CA LEU A 92 -3.88 -6.43 -14.13
C LEU A 92 -3.38 -7.85 -14.46
N ILE A 93 -3.13 -8.67 -13.45
CA ILE A 93 -2.70 -10.07 -13.60
C ILE A 93 -3.78 -10.89 -14.31
N LEU A 94 -5.06 -10.74 -13.95
CA LEU A 94 -6.15 -11.50 -14.55
C LEU A 94 -6.46 -11.08 -15.99
N LEU A 95 -6.29 -9.80 -16.34
CA LEU A 95 -6.60 -9.29 -17.68
C LEU A 95 -5.45 -9.44 -18.68
N HIS A 96 -4.21 -9.22 -18.23
CA HIS A 96 -3.04 -9.17 -19.13
C HIS A 96 -1.98 -10.21 -18.79
N GLY A 97 -2.16 -11.03 -17.73
CA GLY A 97 -1.16 -12.04 -17.33
C GLY A 97 -0.91 -13.14 -18.37
N ASN A 98 -1.83 -13.31 -19.33
CA ASN A 98 -1.71 -14.22 -20.46
C ASN A 98 -0.90 -13.63 -21.64
N GLU A 99 -0.65 -12.32 -21.68
CA GLU A 99 0.11 -11.64 -22.74
C GLU A 99 1.64 -11.78 -22.58
N GLY A 100 2.08 -12.34 -21.45
CA GLY A 100 3.48 -12.70 -21.19
C GLY A 100 3.92 -12.40 -19.76
N PRO A 101 5.09 -12.91 -19.33
CA PRO A 101 5.55 -12.80 -17.95
C PRO A 101 5.86 -11.36 -17.50
N PHE A 102 5.97 -10.41 -18.42
CA PHE A 102 6.24 -8.99 -18.11
C PHE A 102 4.98 -8.12 -18.07
N ALA A 103 3.82 -8.64 -18.50
CA ALA A 103 2.60 -7.86 -18.64
C ALA A 103 2.00 -7.39 -17.30
N ALA A 104 2.27 -8.12 -16.21
CA ALA A 104 1.80 -7.77 -14.87
C ALA A 104 2.71 -6.76 -14.13
N GLY A 105 3.92 -6.49 -14.63
CA GLY A 105 4.93 -5.67 -13.94
C GLY A 105 6.16 -6.46 -13.48
N SER A 106 7.29 -5.78 -13.36
CA SER A 106 8.60 -6.34 -13.04
C SER A 106 8.69 -6.78 -11.59
N ILE A 107 8.07 -6.05 -10.65
CA ILE A 107 8.08 -6.44 -9.23
C ILE A 107 7.26 -7.72 -9.06
N ILE A 108 6.08 -7.78 -9.67
CA ILE A 108 5.19 -8.94 -9.60
C ILE A 108 5.85 -10.18 -10.20
N LYS A 109 6.46 -10.05 -11.39
CA LYS A 109 7.21 -11.13 -12.03
C LYS A 109 8.36 -11.62 -11.14
N SER A 110 9.14 -10.70 -10.58
CA SER A 110 10.31 -11.03 -9.75
C SER A 110 9.89 -11.76 -8.49
N PHE A 111 8.90 -11.23 -7.76
CA PHE A 111 8.32 -11.90 -6.58
C PHE A 111 7.71 -13.26 -6.92
N GLY A 112 6.96 -13.35 -8.02
CA GLY A 112 6.40 -14.62 -8.49
C GLY A 112 7.50 -15.66 -8.70
N SER A 113 8.51 -15.32 -9.51
CA SER A 113 9.64 -16.21 -9.79
C SER A 113 10.46 -16.59 -8.55
N PHE A 114 10.58 -15.66 -7.59
CA PHE A 114 11.25 -15.89 -6.31
C PHE A 114 10.48 -16.90 -5.45
N VAL A 115 9.15 -16.80 -5.39
CA VAL A 115 8.30 -17.69 -4.57
C VAL A 115 8.19 -19.09 -5.17
N VAL A 116 8.03 -19.22 -6.50
CA VAL A 116 7.98 -20.56 -7.13
C VAL A 116 9.36 -21.20 -7.25
N GLY A 117 10.45 -20.44 -7.30
CA GLY A 117 11.81 -20.99 -7.41
C GLY A 117 12.01 -21.93 -8.61
N GLY A 118 11.22 -21.76 -9.68
CA GLY A 118 11.22 -22.64 -10.85
C GLY A 118 10.30 -23.88 -10.75
N ASN A 119 9.66 -24.12 -9.60
CA ASN A 119 8.69 -25.20 -9.40
C ASN A 119 7.35 -24.66 -8.91
N TYR A 120 6.32 -24.71 -9.77
CA TYR A 120 4.97 -24.25 -9.44
C TYR A 120 4.36 -24.96 -8.22
N VAL A 121 4.72 -26.22 -7.96
CA VAL A 121 4.29 -26.96 -6.77
C VAL A 121 4.83 -26.33 -5.50
N VAL A 122 6.11 -25.92 -5.49
CA VAL A 122 6.71 -25.22 -4.35
C VAL A 122 5.98 -23.90 -4.08
N GLY A 123 5.70 -23.13 -5.13
CA GLY A 123 4.96 -21.88 -4.96
C GLY A 123 3.53 -22.08 -4.41
N LEU A 124 2.83 -23.14 -4.83
CA LEU A 124 1.51 -23.48 -4.28
C LEU A 124 1.60 -23.80 -2.78
N VAL A 125 2.60 -24.58 -2.36
CA VAL A 125 2.80 -24.92 -0.94
C VAL A 125 3.10 -23.67 -0.12
N VAL A 126 3.99 -22.79 -0.61
CA VAL A 126 4.31 -21.52 0.07
C VAL A 126 3.08 -20.63 0.16
N PHE A 127 2.28 -20.54 -0.91
CA PHE A 127 1.04 -19.77 -0.91
C PHE A 127 0.06 -20.24 0.17
N ILE A 128 -0.14 -21.56 0.31
CA ILE A 128 -0.99 -22.14 1.36
C ILE A 128 -0.45 -21.78 2.75
N ILE A 129 0.86 -21.91 2.98
CA ILE A 129 1.49 -21.54 4.25
C ILE A 129 1.21 -20.06 4.58
N LEU A 130 1.41 -19.16 3.62
CA LEU A 130 1.18 -17.73 3.82
C LEU A 130 -0.28 -17.41 4.12
N VAL A 131 -1.23 -18.01 3.41
CA VAL A 131 -2.68 -17.84 3.66
C VAL A 131 -3.05 -18.33 5.06
N LEU A 132 -2.53 -19.49 5.47
CA LEU A 132 -2.77 -20.03 6.82
C LEU A 132 -2.19 -19.10 7.90
N ILE A 133 -0.97 -18.61 7.72
CA ILE A 133 -0.37 -17.65 8.67
C ILE A 133 -1.19 -16.36 8.71
N ASN A 134 -1.59 -15.79 7.57
CA ASN A 134 -2.40 -14.57 7.53
C ASN A 134 -3.71 -14.75 8.29
N PHE A 135 -4.41 -15.85 8.04
CA PHE A 135 -5.66 -16.16 8.73
C PHE A 135 -5.46 -16.40 10.23
N LEU A 136 -4.43 -17.15 10.63
CA LEU A 136 -4.13 -17.44 12.03
C LEU A 136 -3.74 -16.19 12.81
N VAL A 137 -2.95 -15.28 12.23
CA VAL A 137 -2.58 -14.01 12.86
C VAL A 137 -3.80 -13.11 13.03
N ILE A 138 -4.68 -13.01 12.04
CA ILE A 138 -5.92 -12.22 12.17
C ILE A 138 -6.83 -12.81 13.26
N THR A 139 -6.97 -14.14 13.28
CA THR A 139 -7.87 -14.83 14.22
C THR A 139 -7.32 -14.86 15.66
N LYS A 140 -6.00 -14.95 15.84
CA LYS A 140 -5.37 -15.09 17.17
C LYS A 140 -4.69 -13.81 17.69
N GLY A 141 -4.41 -12.83 16.83
CA GLY A 141 -3.68 -11.61 17.19
C GLY A 141 -4.55 -10.42 17.59
N ALA A 142 -5.89 -10.55 17.50
CA ALA A 142 -6.85 -9.53 17.96
C ALA A 142 -7.32 -9.75 19.41
N GLY A 143 -6.72 -10.70 20.13
CA GLY A 143 -6.99 -11.00 21.54
C GLY A 143 -5.82 -10.66 22.44
#